data_AF-V6HBX5-F1
#
_entry.id   AF-V6HBX5-F1
#
_cell.length_a   1.000
_cell.length_b   1.000
_cell.length_c   1.000
_cell.angle_alpha   90.00
_cell.angle_beta   90.00
_cell.angle_gamma   90.00
#
_symmetry.space_group_name_H-M   'P 1'
#
loop_
_entity.id
_entity.type
_entity.pdbx_description
1 polymer ?
#
loop_
_entity_poly.entity_id
_entity_poly.type
_entity_poly.pdbx_seq_one_letter_code
_entity_poly.pdbx_strand_id
1 'polypeptide(L)'
;MKFISSSIRLKKLILWTFLFLIPVYSLVSEQLQMMHPGNAIGENLSAVKKRAELPDATISGAGLKAVAIVGEVDGARGPKTQEFIGNIKSLVKVLKDRGVTVSEFYPPNNPWKGIQEASKGTHFVLYAGHGIGTNLKSPPYAQKSVGGFYLGKEYVSNDQIQNDLKAAKGAVVLFLGACFTAGNMAYDMGVIRDEEAKKRIAMYSEPFLKAGFKGYFATWAPWTAQAILALLFTGSNYGEAYLSQTEEEEVTKLSHPSQSAALYYHTRPPEPDPIYDYAFVGAVDYELKSFSSTGVSTNVPPPQKNVVSAPNQKRFNRILFSSLYSKDESKSIQALLAERIRTWITKVGNRLI
;
A
#
# COMPACT_ATOMS: atom_id res chain seq x y z
N MET A 1 -19.52 75.66 61.17
CA MET A 1 -20.94 75.41 61.48
C MET A 1 -21.27 73.97 61.11
N LYS A 2 -21.93 73.25 62.03
CA LYS A 2 -22.38 71.86 61.92
C LYS A 2 -23.70 71.77 61.14
N PHE A 3 -23.85 70.75 60.30
CA PHE A 3 -25.08 70.04 59.89
C PHE A 3 -24.58 68.68 59.35
N ILE A 4 -24.70 67.50 59.97
CA ILE A 4 -25.81 66.67 60.45
C ILE A 4 -26.88 66.36 59.38
N SER A 5 -27.17 65.03 59.28
CA SER A 5 -28.38 64.37 58.75
C SER A 5 -28.35 64.06 57.24
N SER A 6 -28.68 62.86 56.73
CA SER A 6 -29.43 61.72 57.27
C SER A 6 -29.08 60.41 56.53
N SER A 7 -29.16 59.32 57.28
CA SER A 7 -29.21 57.93 56.83
C SER A 7 -30.49 57.57 56.07
N ILE A 8 -30.36 56.81 54.97
CA ILE A 8 -31.44 55.96 54.45
C ILE A 8 -30.94 54.51 54.44
N ARG A 9 -31.62 53.67 55.24
CA ARG A 9 -31.56 52.21 55.23
C ARG A 9 -32.83 51.70 54.55
N LEU A 10 -32.70 50.81 53.56
CA LEU A 10 -33.71 49.77 53.25
C LEU A 10 -33.00 48.66 52.44
N LYS A 11 -32.49 47.60 53.06
CA LYS A 11 -33.15 46.32 53.40
C LYS A 11 -33.86 45.61 52.23
N LYS A 12 -33.15 44.61 51.70
CA LYS A 12 -33.52 43.20 51.43
C LYS A 12 -34.48 42.85 50.28
N LEU A 13 -34.16 41.66 49.72
CA LEU A 13 -35.00 40.68 49.00
C LEU A 13 -35.18 41.02 47.49
N ILE A 14 -34.84 40.18 46.49
CA ILE A 14 -35.19 38.77 46.25
C ILE A 14 -34.20 38.16 45.24
N LEU A 15 -33.53 37.09 45.69
CA LEU A 15 -33.15 35.84 45.01
C LEU A 15 -33.92 35.50 43.71
N TRP A 16 -33.30 35.28 42.54
CA TRP A 16 -33.74 34.27 41.54
C TRP A 16 -32.56 33.87 40.62
N THR A 17 -32.04 32.67 40.87
CA THR A 17 -31.45 31.69 39.93
C THR A 17 -31.07 32.15 38.51
N PHE A 18 -29.78 32.15 38.19
CA PHE A 18 -29.29 31.64 36.89
C PHE A 18 -28.08 30.74 37.12
N LEU A 19 -28.41 29.49 37.42
CA LEU A 19 -27.54 28.34 37.25
C LEU A 19 -27.60 28.01 35.74
N PHE A 20 -26.67 28.54 34.96
CA PHE A 20 -26.36 27.98 33.64
C PHE A 20 -24.86 27.75 33.55
N LEU A 21 -24.54 26.48 33.72
CA LEU A 21 -23.35 25.79 33.23
C LEU A 21 -23.00 26.28 31.83
N ILE A 22 -21.85 26.94 31.69
CA ILE A 22 -21.17 27.06 30.40
C ILE A 22 -19.79 26.41 30.53
N PRO A 23 -19.67 25.10 30.26
CA PRO A 23 -18.46 24.54 29.70
C PRO A 23 -18.69 24.39 28.19
N VAL A 24 -18.57 25.48 27.43
CA VAL A 24 -18.39 25.34 25.97
C VAL A 24 -16.89 25.29 25.70
N TYR A 25 -16.28 24.22 26.21
CA TYR A 25 -14.94 23.75 25.84
C TYR A 25 -15.09 22.32 25.30
N SER A 26 -15.88 22.13 24.24
CA SER A 26 -16.01 20.83 23.54
C SER A 26 -16.57 20.96 22.11
N LEU A 27 -16.35 22.09 21.44
CA LEU A 27 -16.69 22.23 20.01
C LEU A 27 -15.57 23.01 19.31
N VAL A 28 -14.46 22.33 19.00
CA VAL A 28 -13.79 22.27 17.67
C VAL A 28 -12.74 21.14 17.80
N SER A 29 -13.22 19.93 18.04
CA SER A 29 -12.49 18.71 17.68
C SER A 29 -13.46 17.87 16.86
N GLU A 30 -14.05 18.49 15.83
CA GLU A 30 -14.33 17.72 14.62
C GLU A 30 -12.98 17.23 14.14
N GLN A 31 -12.67 16.01 14.57
CA GLN A 31 -11.69 15.16 13.92
C GLN A 31 -11.97 15.28 12.43
N LEU A 32 -11.05 15.93 11.71
CA LEU A 32 -10.84 15.73 10.29
C LEU A 32 -10.88 14.22 10.07
N GLN A 33 -12.04 13.71 9.62
CA GLN A 33 -12.15 12.34 9.18
C GLN A 33 -11.20 12.25 7.99
N MET A 34 -10.04 11.64 8.23
CA MET A 34 -9.08 11.32 7.18
C MET A 34 -9.81 10.49 6.14
N MET A 35 -10.21 11.11 5.03
CA MET A 35 -10.82 10.42 3.91
C MET A 35 -9.72 9.57 3.25
N HIS A 36 -9.63 8.33 3.69
CA HIS A 36 -9.01 7.28 2.90
C HIS A 36 -10.07 6.83 1.89
N PRO A 37 -9.69 6.51 0.65
CA PRO A 37 -10.64 5.95 -0.31
C PRO A 37 -11.31 4.73 0.33
N GLY A 38 -12.65 4.76 0.42
CA GLY A 38 -13.43 3.71 1.10
C GLY A 38 -13.39 2.36 0.38
N ASN A 39 -13.00 2.39 -0.90
CA ASN A 39 -12.81 1.27 -1.81
C ASN A 39 -11.42 1.44 -2.39
N ALA A 40 -10.59 0.39 -2.40
CA ALA A 40 -9.24 0.55 -2.95
C ALA A 40 -9.13 0.08 -4.41
N ILE A 41 -7.99 0.42 -5.00
CA ILE A 41 -7.66 0.19 -6.40
C ILE A 41 -7.78 -1.29 -6.73
N GLY A 42 -8.39 -1.58 -7.87
CA GLY A 42 -8.56 -2.95 -8.35
C GLY A 42 -9.68 -3.74 -7.65
N GLU A 43 -10.49 -3.16 -6.75
CA GLU A 43 -11.58 -3.90 -6.08
C GLU A 43 -12.58 -4.55 -7.08
N ASN A 44 -12.69 -3.98 -8.29
CA ASN A 44 -13.52 -4.50 -9.38
C ASN A 44 -12.72 -5.17 -10.53
N LEU A 45 -11.39 -5.23 -10.46
CA LEU A 45 -10.54 -5.78 -11.50
C LEU A 45 -10.16 -7.23 -11.16
N SER A 46 -10.41 -8.12 -12.10
CA SER A 46 -10.50 -9.56 -11.86
C SER A 46 -9.13 -10.23 -11.73
N ALA A 47 -8.79 -10.74 -10.54
CA ALA A 47 -8.20 -12.07 -10.29
C ALA A 47 -7.69 -12.28 -8.85
N VAL A 48 -7.37 -11.21 -8.10
CA VAL A 48 -6.93 -11.31 -6.69
C VAL A 48 -8.04 -10.76 -5.80
N LYS A 49 -9.15 -11.51 -5.71
CA LYS A 49 -10.26 -11.16 -4.82
C LYS A 49 -9.88 -11.52 -3.39
N LYS A 50 -9.47 -10.53 -2.61
CA LYS A 50 -9.12 -10.68 -1.18
C LYS A 50 -7.94 -11.65 -0.97
N ARG A 51 -7.41 -11.64 0.27
CA ARG A 51 -6.25 -12.41 0.74
C ARG A 51 -6.23 -13.92 0.39
N ALA A 52 -7.37 -14.52 0.02
CA ALA A 52 -7.54 -15.96 -0.14
C ALA A 52 -6.98 -16.53 -1.46
N GLU A 53 -6.59 -15.69 -2.43
CA GLU A 53 -6.23 -16.12 -3.79
C GLU A 53 -4.88 -15.52 -4.26
N LEU A 54 -3.90 -15.35 -3.36
CA LEU A 54 -2.56 -14.95 -3.78
C LEU A 54 -1.91 -16.08 -4.62
N PRO A 55 -1.23 -15.77 -5.74
CA PRO A 55 -0.63 -16.80 -6.57
C PRO A 55 0.49 -17.54 -5.83
N ASP A 56 0.61 -18.84 -6.12
CA ASP A 56 1.69 -19.67 -5.60
C ASP A 56 3.05 -19.17 -6.07
N ALA A 57 4.04 -19.19 -5.18
CA ALA A 57 5.39 -18.81 -5.51
C ALA A 57 6.04 -19.85 -6.45
N THR A 58 6.62 -19.38 -7.55
CA THR A 58 7.43 -20.19 -8.48
C THR A 58 8.92 -20.11 -8.16
N ILE A 59 9.33 -19.10 -7.37
CA ILE A 59 10.69 -18.96 -6.83
C ILE A 59 10.67 -18.89 -5.30
N SER A 60 11.71 -19.43 -4.66
CA SER A 60 11.88 -19.35 -3.21
C SER A 60 12.50 -18.02 -2.80
N GLY A 61 12.04 -17.49 -1.67
CA GLY A 61 12.64 -16.34 -0.97
C GLY A 61 13.71 -16.71 0.04
N ALA A 62 14.13 -17.98 0.12
CA ALA A 62 15.22 -18.40 0.99
C ALA A 62 16.48 -17.56 0.70
N GLY A 63 17.10 -17.03 1.77
CA GLY A 63 18.26 -16.14 1.68
C GLY A 63 17.92 -14.67 1.39
N LEU A 64 16.68 -14.34 1.01
CA LEU A 64 16.23 -12.96 0.90
C LEU A 64 15.94 -12.38 2.28
N LYS A 65 16.12 -11.06 2.38
CA LYS A 65 15.92 -10.28 3.61
C LYS A 65 14.92 -9.16 3.37
N ALA A 66 14.16 -8.83 4.39
CA ALA A 66 13.25 -7.71 4.39
C ALA A 66 13.36 -6.91 5.70
N VAL A 67 13.08 -5.61 5.61
CA VAL A 67 12.87 -4.72 6.75
C VAL A 67 11.45 -4.19 6.68
N ALA A 68 10.67 -4.42 7.72
CA ALA A 68 9.28 -3.98 7.83
C ALA A 68 9.18 -2.88 8.88
N ILE A 69 8.71 -1.69 8.48
CA ILE A 69 8.75 -0.47 9.29
C ILE A 69 7.33 0.06 9.46
N VAL A 70 6.97 0.44 10.67
CA VAL A 70 5.79 1.27 10.93
C VAL A 70 6.21 2.57 11.63
N GLY A 71 5.71 3.69 11.12
CA GLY A 71 5.77 4.99 11.77
C GLY A 71 4.60 5.23 12.71
N GLU A 72 4.77 6.05 13.75
CA GLU A 72 3.63 6.50 14.57
C GLU A 72 2.73 7.42 13.76
N VAL A 73 1.41 7.23 13.85
CA VAL A 73 0.43 8.11 13.19
C VAL A 73 -0.31 8.97 14.21
N ASP A 74 -0.80 8.32 15.26
CA ASP A 74 -1.61 8.86 16.35
C ASP A 74 -1.07 8.41 17.73
N GLY A 75 0.25 8.31 17.81
CA GLY A 75 1.01 7.78 18.94
C GLY A 75 1.19 6.26 18.88
N ALA A 76 2.21 5.73 19.56
CA ALA A 76 2.60 4.31 19.47
C ALA A 76 1.47 3.28 19.67
N ARG A 77 0.45 3.61 20.47
CA ARG A 77 -0.72 2.74 20.75
C ARG A 77 -2.03 3.27 20.17
N GLY A 78 -1.97 4.31 19.35
CA GLY A 78 -3.16 4.90 18.73
C GLY A 78 -3.82 3.93 17.73
N PRO A 79 -5.15 4.01 17.54
CA PRO A 79 -5.88 3.09 16.66
C PRO A 79 -5.31 3.00 15.25
N LYS A 80 -4.92 4.12 14.63
CA LYS A 80 -4.41 4.12 13.26
C LYS A 80 -3.01 3.51 13.19
N THR A 81 -2.17 3.77 14.18
CA THR A 81 -0.86 3.13 14.31
C THR A 81 -1.00 1.61 14.44
N GLN A 82 -1.97 1.12 15.24
CA GLN A 82 -2.24 -0.31 15.37
C GLN A 82 -2.79 -0.95 14.08
N GLU A 83 -3.63 -0.23 13.34
CA GLU A 83 -4.10 -0.64 12.01
C GLU A 83 -2.92 -0.83 11.04
N PHE A 84 -2.00 0.13 10.98
CA PHE A 84 -0.80 0.04 10.13
C PHE A 84 0.15 -1.08 10.56
N ILE A 85 0.29 -1.37 11.85
CA ILE A 85 0.98 -2.57 12.34
C ILE A 85 0.30 -3.83 11.84
N GLY A 86 -1.03 -3.92 11.91
CA GLY A 86 -1.80 -5.04 11.38
C GLY A 86 -1.59 -5.24 9.88
N ASN A 87 -1.62 -4.15 9.11
CA ASN A 87 -1.41 -4.16 7.68
C ASN A 87 0.01 -4.59 7.30
N ILE A 88 1.05 -4.03 7.93
CA ILE A 88 2.43 -4.45 7.67
C ILE A 88 2.65 -5.91 8.09
N LYS A 89 2.13 -6.36 9.24
CA LYS A 89 2.19 -7.78 9.63
C LYS A 89 1.57 -8.71 8.59
N SER A 90 0.52 -8.25 7.89
CA SER A 90 -0.07 -9.01 6.79
C SER A 90 0.88 -9.17 5.60
N LEU A 91 1.65 -8.12 5.26
CA LEU A 91 2.70 -8.16 4.23
C LEU A 91 3.89 -9.02 4.66
N VAL A 92 4.31 -8.89 5.93
CA VAL A 92 5.35 -9.72 6.53
C VAL A 92 4.98 -11.20 6.44
N LYS A 93 3.70 -11.55 6.65
CA LYS A 93 3.24 -12.93 6.45
C LYS A 93 3.45 -13.40 5.02
N VAL A 94 3.08 -12.60 4.01
CA VAL A 94 3.28 -12.93 2.58
C VAL A 94 4.75 -13.23 2.27
N LEU A 95 5.67 -12.43 2.82
CA LEU A 95 7.11 -12.61 2.65
C LEU A 95 7.63 -13.85 3.41
N LYS A 96 7.22 -14.05 4.67
CA LYS A 96 7.62 -15.22 5.47
C LYS A 96 7.11 -16.53 4.87
N ASP A 97 5.88 -16.56 4.37
CA ASP A 97 5.31 -17.73 3.68
C ASP A 97 6.12 -18.10 2.42
N ARG A 98 6.89 -17.16 1.87
CA ARG A 98 7.78 -17.34 0.71
C ARG A 98 9.24 -17.61 1.11
N GLY A 99 9.54 -17.72 2.40
CA GLY A 99 10.88 -18.03 2.92
C GLY A 99 11.79 -16.83 3.17
N VAL A 100 11.28 -15.60 3.07
CA VAL A 100 12.04 -14.37 3.34
C VAL A 100 12.25 -14.18 4.84
N THR A 101 13.48 -13.80 5.24
CA THR A 101 13.76 -13.39 6.62
C THR A 101 13.39 -11.92 6.81
N VAL A 102 12.58 -11.61 7.83
CA VAL A 102 12.06 -10.26 8.03
C VAL A 102 12.47 -9.70 9.39
N SER A 103 13.07 -8.51 9.40
CA SER A 103 13.28 -7.70 10.61
C SER A 103 12.14 -6.68 10.74
N GLU A 104 11.47 -6.66 11.88
CA GLU A 104 10.25 -5.86 12.11
C GLU A 104 10.52 -4.72 13.10
N PHE A 105 10.15 -3.49 12.73
CA PHE A 105 10.36 -2.26 13.50
C PHE A 105 9.04 -1.52 13.63
N TYR A 106 8.39 -1.65 14.80
CA TYR A 106 7.10 -1.02 15.09
C TYR A 106 7.21 -0.10 16.30
N PRO A 107 6.44 1.00 16.37
CA PRO A 107 6.47 1.88 17.51
C PRO A 107 6.14 1.16 18.83
N PRO A 108 6.79 1.53 19.95
CA PRO A 108 7.83 2.55 20.07
C PRO A 108 9.26 2.04 19.77
N ASN A 109 9.40 0.83 19.21
CA ASN A 109 10.65 0.10 19.00
C ASN A 109 11.07 0.10 17.52
N ASN A 110 11.10 1.28 16.91
CA ASN A 110 11.46 1.51 15.52
C ASN A 110 12.64 2.51 15.35
N PRO A 111 13.74 2.41 16.11
CA PRO A 111 14.84 3.38 16.01
C PRO A 111 15.54 3.32 14.64
N TRP A 112 15.88 4.46 14.06
CA TRP A 112 16.52 4.51 12.73
C TRP A 112 17.82 3.71 12.67
N LYS A 113 18.65 3.78 13.70
CA LYS A 113 19.91 3.02 13.77
C LYS A 113 19.70 1.50 13.62
N GLY A 114 18.62 0.96 14.19
CA GLY A 114 18.28 -0.46 14.05
C GLY A 114 17.83 -0.81 12.63
N ILE A 115 17.03 0.08 12.03
CA ILE A 115 16.55 -0.04 10.64
C ILE A 115 17.73 0.02 9.67
N GLN A 116 18.67 0.94 9.87
CA GLN A 116 19.90 1.07 9.08
C GLN A 116 20.69 -0.24 9.09
N GLU A 117 20.93 -0.82 10.28
CA GLU A 117 21.67 -2.08 10.40
C GLU A 117 20.95 -3.23 9.68
N ALA A 118 19.65 -3.38 9.93
CA ALA A 118 18.84 -4.42 9.30
C ALA A 118 18.70 -4.25 7.78
N SER A 119 18.87 -3.03 7.26
CA SER A 119 18.77 -2.75 5.83
C SER A 119 19.93 -3.32 5.01
N LYS A 120 21.05 -3.68 5.63
CA LYS A 120 22.24 -4.19 4.94
C LYS A 120 21.96 -5.47 4.17
N GLY A 121 21.97 -5.37 2.84
CA GLY A 121 21.65 -6.46 1.94
C GLY A 121 20.17 -6.84 1.97
N THR A 122 19.28 -5.92 2.33
CA THR A 122 17.83 -6.15 2.28
C THR A 122 17.33 -6.12 0.84
N HIS A 123 16.39 -6.99 0.51
CA HIS A 123 15.72 -7.07 -0.79
C HIS A 123 14.36 -6.37 -0.76
N PHE A 124 13.79 -6.19 0.43
CA PHE A 124 12.52 -5.52 0.62
C PHE A 124 12.62 -4.52 1.76
N VAL A 125 12.10 -3.32 1.54
CA VAL A 125 11.77 -2.38 2.63
C VAL A 125 10.27 -2.10 2.54
N LEU A 126 9.55 -2.36 3.61
CA LEU A 126 8.12 -2.07 3.72
C LEU A 126 7.94 -0.91 4.70
N TYR A 127 7.10 0.06 4.36
CA TYR A 127 6.77 1.16 5.28
C TYR A 127 5.27 1.49 5.26
N ALA A 128 4.69 1.65 6.45
CA ALA A 128 3.39 2.29 6.65
C ALA A 128 3.49 3.32 7.76
N GLY A 129 2.91 4.51 7.59
CA GLY A 129 3.04 5.61 8.53
C GLY A 129 2.66 6.94 7.91
N HIS A 130 3.06 8.03 8.54
CA HIS A 130 2.92 9.36 7.94
C HIS A 130 3.82 9.51 6.71
N GLY A 131 3.28 10.20 5.70
CA GLY A 131 4.07 10.75 4.61
C GLY A 131 4.63 12.11 5.02
N ILE A 132 5.82 12.46 4.55
CA ILE A 132 6.48 13.73 4.89
C ILE A 132 6.28 14.73 3.76
N GLY A 133 5.82 15.93 4.11
CA GLY A 133 5.68 17.07 3.21
C GLY A 133 6.03 18.39 3.90
N THR A 134 6.32 19.41 3.11
CA THR A 134 6.77 20.75 3.54
C THR A 134 5.64 21.79 3.64
N ASN A 135 4.48 21.53 3.05
CA ASN A 135 3.33 22.44 3.10
C ASN A 135 2.03 21.69 3.43
N LEU A 136 1.62 21.73 4.70
CA LEU A 136 0.38 21.08 5.17
C LEU A 136 -0.72 22.09 5.55
N LYS A 137 -0.50 23.39 5.28
CA LYS A 137 -1.33 24.46 5.86
C LYS A 137 -2.51 24.89 4.97
N SER A 138 -2.39 24.81 3.64
CA SER A 138 -3.47 25.23 2.74
C SER A 138 -3.40 24.54 1.37
N PRO A 139 -4.56 24.22 0.74
CA PRO A 139 -4.62 23.72 -0.62
C PRO A 139 -4.04 24.75 -1.62
N PRO A 140 -3.44 24.31 -2.74
CA PRO A 140 -3.35 22.93 -3.24
C PRO A 140 -2.23 22.09 -2.60
N TYR A 141 -1.78 22.43 -1.38
CA TYR A 141 -0.70 21.74 -0.67
C TYR A 141 0.52 21.52 -1.57
N ALA A 142 0.88 22.54 -2.35
CA ALA A 142 2.02 22.47 -3.24
C ALA A 142 3.28 22.22 -2.41
N GLN A 143 3.88 21.05 -2.58
CA GLN A 143 5.02 20.63 -1.77
C GLN A 143 6.30 21.19 -2.38
N LYS A 144 7.14 21.86 -1.58
CA LYS A 144 8.51 22.20 -2.02
C LYS A 144 9.39 20.96 -2.04
N SER A 145 9.17 20.08 -1.07
CA SER A 145 9.82 18.79 -0.93
C SER A 145 8.88 17.82 -0.21
N VAL A 146 8.98 16.54 -0.58
CA VAL A 146 8.39 15.39 0.12
C VAL A 146 9.46 14.30 0.26
N GLY A 147 9.19 13.33 1.12
CA GLY A 147 10.06 12.16 1.30
C GLY A 147 10.63 12.06 2.70
N GLY A 148 11.05 10.85 3.06
CA GLY A 148 11.50 10.52 4.40
C GLY A 148 10.60 9.51 5.11
N PHE A 149 10.95 9.24 6.36
CA PHE A 149 10.12 8.48 7.30
C PHE A 149 9.83 9.31 8.54
N TYR A 150 8.61 9.19 9.07
CA TYR A 150 8.30 9.63 10.43
C TYR A 150 8.17 8.40 11.32
N LEU A 151 9.07 8.27 12.28
CA LEU A 151 9.11 7.12 13.20
C LEU A 151 8.42 7.42 14.54
N GLY A 152 7.79 8.59 14.69
CA GLY A 152 7.19 9.09 15.93
C GLY A 152 8.09 10.09 16.64
N LYS A 153 9.24 9.62 17.11
CA LYS A 153 10.22 10.49 17.81
C LYS A 153 11.34 10.99 16.90
N GLU A 154 11.45 10.43 15.71
CA GLU A 154 12.55 10.67 14.79
C GLU A 154 11.99 10.91 13.38
N TYR A 155 12.56 11.89 12.70
CA TYR A 155 12.35 12.14 11.28
C TYR A 155 13.60 11.68 10.54
N VAL A 156 13.41 10.81 9.56
CA VAL A 156 14.49 10.35 8.68
C VAL A 156 14.38 11.10 7.37
N SER A 157 15.41 11.86 7.02
CA SER A 157 15.45 12.67 5.80
C SER A 157 15.73 11.83 4.54
N ASN A 158 15.51 12.45 3.37
CA ASN A 158 15.92 11.86 2.08
C ASN A 158 17.43 11.59 2.02
N ASP A 159 18.25 12.47 2.60
CA ASP A 159 19.71 12.27 2.65
C ASP A 159 20.09 11.08 3.51
N GLN A 160 19.43 10.90 4.66
CA GLN A 160 19.65 9.72 5.51
C GLN A 160 19.23 8.44 4.77
N ILE A 161 18.06 8.42 4.14
CA ILE A 161 17.62 7.27 3.34
C ILE A 161 18.64 6.92 2.25
N GLN A 162 19.05 7.91 1.47
CA GLN A 162 20.01 7.74 0.37
C GLN A 162 21.36 7.18 0.85
N ASN A 163 21.86 7.68 1.98
CA ASN A 163 23.21 7.38 2.44
C ASN A 163 23.28 6.17 3.38
N ASP A 164 22.23 5.90 4.15
CA ASP A 164 22.25 4.90 5.22
C ASP A 164 21.66 3.56 4.79
N LEU A 165 20.62 3.55 3.94
CA LEU A 165 20.04 2.28 3.47
C LEU A 165 20.99 1.58 2.51
N LYS A 166 21.18 0.27 2.71
CA LYS A 166 22.11 -0.55 1.91
C LYS A 166 21.38 -1.72 1.25
N ALA A 167 20.64 -1.42 0.19
CA ALA A 167 19.89 -2.38 -0.60
C ALA A 167 20.76 -3.50 -1.20
N ALA A 168 20.20 -4.71 -1.27
CA ALA A 168 20.70 -5.76 -2.15
C ALA A 168 20.39 -5.44 -3.63
N LYS A 169 21.04 -6.17 -4.55
CA LYS A 169 20.76 -6.03 -5.98
C LYS A 169 19.31 -6.43 -6.27
N GLY A 170 18.56 -5.52 -6.91
CA GLY A 170 17.14 -5.75 -7.18
C GLY A 170 16.27 -5.57 -5.95
N ALA A 171 16.69 -4.80 -4.95
CA ALA A 171 15.82 -4.50 -3.83
C ALA A 171 14.64 -3.62 -4.28
N VAL A 172 13.51 -3.79 -3.60
CA VAL A 172 12.34 -2.94 -3.76
C VAL A 172 11.95 -2.28 -2.44
N VAL A 173 11.39 -1.08 -2.52
CA VAL A 173 10.71 -0.42 -1.40
C VAL A 173 9.22 -0.37 -1.70
N LEU A 174 8.39 -0.65 -0.69
CA LEU A 174 6.93 -0.61 -0.80
C LEU A 174 6.36 0.26 0.33
N PHE A 175 5.67 1.31 -0.07
CA PHE A 175 4.90 2.19 0.80
C PHE A 175 3.42 1.78 0.83
N LEU A 176 2.86 1.72 2.04
CA LEU A 176 1.45 1.45 2.27
C LEU A 176 0.80 2.60 3.05
N GLY A 177 -0.12 3.31 2.40
CA GLY A 177 -0.98 4.31 3.03
C GLY A 177 -0.28 5.58 3.53
N ALA A 178 0.95 5.84 3.07
CA ALA A 178 1.68 7.07 3.40
C ALA A 178 1.28 8.21 2.43
N CYS A 179 1.09 9.42 2.97
CA CYS A 179 0.78 10.59 2.14
C CYS A 179 1.91 10.88 1.14
N PHE A 180 1.55 11.45 -0.01
CA PHE A 180 2.43 11.87 -1.11
C PHE A 180 3.12 10.75 -1.88
N THR A 181 3.24 9.53 -1.32
CA THR A 181 4.05 8.45 -1.92
C THR A 181 3.50 7.97 -3.26
N ALA A 182 2.19 8.02 -3.43
CA ALA A 182 1.49 7.71 -4.68
C ALA A 182 0.97 8.97 -5.41
N GLY A 183 1.34 10.17 -4.95
CA GLY A 183 0.86 11.46 -5.47
C GLY A 183 0.00 12.21 -4.46
N ASN A 184 -1.10 11.63 -3.98
CA ASN A 184 -2.04 12.33 -3.10
C ASN A 184 -1.67 12.27 -1.61
N MET A 185 -2.19 13.22 -0.86
CA MET A 185 -2.41 13.13 0.58
C MET A 185 -3.91 13.07 0.87
N ALA A 186 -4.27 12.72 2.11
CA ALA A 186 -5.66 12.46 2.48
C ALA A 186 -6.61 13.66 2.25
N TYR A 187 -6.09 14.88 2.24
CA TYR A 187 -6.91 16.10 2.14
C TYR A 187 -6.86 16.77 0.76
N ASP A 188 -6.22 16.17 -0.23
CA ASP A 188 -6.10 16.75 -1.58
C ASP A 188 -6.44 15.80 -2.73
N MET A 189 -7.13 14.70 -2.39
CA MET A 189 -7.81 13.85 -3.36
C MET A 189 -8.86 14.64 -4.14
N GLY A 190 -8.86 14.51 -5.48
CA GLY A 190 -9.70 15.31 -6.38
C GLY A 190 -9.22 16.75 -6.62
N VAL A 191 -8.30 17.25 -5.79
CA VAL A 191 -7.83 18.66 -5.85
C VAL A 191 -6.58 18.81 -6.70
N ILE A 192 -5.61 17.91 -6.56
CA ILE A 192 -4.36 18.01 -7.33
C ILE A 192 -4.53 17.47 -8.75
N ARG A 193 -3.52 17.72 -9.58
CA ARG A 193 -3.42 17.27 -10.96
C ARG A 193 -2.09 16.56 -11.21
N ASP A 194 -1.98 15.98 -12.40
CA ASP A 194 -0.88 15.14 -12.84
C ASP A 194 0.49 15.77 -12.59
N GLU A 195 0.64 17.08 -12.77
CA GLU A 195 1.90 17.78 -12.56
C GLU A 195 2.40 17.66 -11.12
N GLU A 196 1.53 17.87 -10.13
CA GLU A 196 1.90 17.79 -8.71
C GLU A 196 2.02 16.32 -8.26
N ALA A 197 1.17 15.42 -8.77
CA ALA A 197 1.27 13.99 -8.49
C ALA A 197 2.62 13.42 -8.98
N LYS A 198 2.96 13.66 -10.25
CA LYS A 198 4.26 13.28 -10.85
C LYS A 198 5.43 13.83 -10.04
N LYS A 199 5.38 15.11 -9.68
CA LYS A 199 6.43 15.78 -8.91
C LYS A 199 6.64 15.12 -7.54
N ARG A 200 5.56 14.82 -6.81
CA ARG A 200 5.63 14.18 -5.49
C ARG A 200 6.17 12.75 -5.57
N ILE A 201 5.68 11.94 -6.52
CA ILE A 201 6.16 10.57 -6.74
C ILE A 201 7.65 10.56 -7.08
N ALA A 202 8.08 11.46 -7.96
CA ALA A 202 9.50 11.60 -8.32
C ALA A 202 10.36 11.97 -7.10
N MET A 203 9.95 12.99 -6.33
CA MET A 203 10.68 13.40 -5.12
C MET A 203 10.77 12.29 -4.06
N TYR A 204 9.68 11.54 -3.83
CA TYR A 204 9.64 10.50 -2.80
C TYR A 204 10.45 9.25 -3.19
N SER A 205 10.44 8.88 -4.48
CA SER A 205 11.14 7.68 -4.96
C SER A 205 12.65 7.89 -5.17
N GLU A 206 13.07 9.12 -5.50
CA GLU A 206 14.46 9.45 -5.81
C GLU A 206 15.50 8.97 -4.77
N PRO A 207 15.36 9.22 -3.44
CA PRO A 207 16.38 8.79 -2.48
C PRO A 207 16.54 7.27 -2.43
N PHE A 208 15.48 6.49 -2.69
CA PHE A 208 15.57 5.03 -2.76
C PHE A 208 16.28 4.56 -4.02
N LEU A 209 15.99 5.18 -5.17
CA LEU A 209 16.70 4.89 -6.41
C LEU A 209 18.20 5.18 -6.27
N LYS A 210 18.56 6.30 -5.64
CA LYS A 210 19.95 6.66 -5.33
C LYS A 210 20.60 5.71 -4.29
N ALA A 211 19.82 5.15 -3.37
CA ALA A 211 20.26 4.09 -2.45
C ALA A 211 20.40 2.70 -3.11
N GLY A 212 20.10 2.57 -4.42
CA GLY A 212 20.29 1.35 -5.19
C GLY A 212 19.07 0.44 -5.32
N PHE A 213 17.90 0.86 -4.82
CA PHE A 213 16.65 0.14 -5.06
C PHE A 213 16.30 0.15 -6.56
N LYS A 214 15.77 -0.97 -7.05
CA LYS A 214 15.35 -1.15 -8.45
C LYS A 214 13.86 -1.01 -8.66
N GLY A 215 13.07 -1.03 -7.59
CA GLY A 215 11.64 -0.77 -7.63
C GLY A 215 11.19 0.03 -6.40
N TYR A 216 10.34 1.00 -6.64
CA TYR A 216 9.58 1.74 -5.65
C TYR A 216 8.10 1.49 -5.97
N PHE A 217 7.36 0.98 -5.01
CA PHE A 217 5.91 0.80 -5.09
C PHE A 217 5.25 1.62 -3.99
N ALA A 218 4.14 2.25 -4.29
CA ALA A 218 3.36 2.98 -3.29
C ALA A 218 1.88 2.73 -3.54
N THR A 219 1.14 2.28 -2.53
CA THR A 219 -0.30 2.04 -2.65
C THR A 219 -1.02 2.42 -1.36
N TRP A 220 -2.29 2.82 -1.46
CA TRP A 220 -3.17 3.02 -0.32
C TRP A 220 -3.91 1.74 0.10
N ALA A 221 -3.79 0.67 -0.70
CA ALA A 221 -4.54 -0.56 -0.57
C ALA A 221 -3.68 -1.71 0.02
N PRO A 222 -3.99 -2.24 1.21
CA PRO A 222 -3.23 -3.34 1.80
C PRO A 222 -3.20 -4.61 0.93
N TRP A 223 -4.28 -4.92 0.21
CA TRP A 223 -4.34 -6.10 -0.65
C TRP A 223 -3.52 -5.96 -1.93
N THR A 224 -3.51 -4.77 -2.55
CA THR A 224 -2.62 -4.45 -3.68
C THR A 224 -1.16 -4.64 -3.28
N ALA A 225 -0.79 -4.17 -2.08
CA ALA A 225 0.54 -4.42 -1.53
C ALA A 225 0.86 -5.92 -1.35
N GLN A 226 -0.10 -6.70 -0.84
CA GLN A 226 0.05 -8.16 -0.72
C GLN A 226 0.22 -8.82 -2.10
N ALA A 227 -0.57 -8.41 -3.09
CA ALA A 227 -0.55 -8.96 -4.44
C ALA A 227 0.78 -8.67 -5.15
N ILE A 228 1.28 -7.43 -5.07
CA ILE A 228 2.60 -7.08 -5.60
C ILE A 228 3.67 -7.98 -4.99
N LEU A 229 3.74 -8.06 -3.65
CA LEU A 229 4.71 -8.91 -2.98
C LEU A 229 4.56 -10.39 -3.34
N ALA A 230 3.34 -10.86 -3.62
CA ALA A 230 3.11 -12.22 -4.05
C ALA A 230 3.65 -12.48 -5.47
N LEU A 231 3.36 -11.57 -6.41
CA LEU A 231 3.74 -11.66 -7.83
C LEU A 231 5.25 -11.53 -8.06
N LEU A 232 5.97 -10.81 -7.20
CA LEU A 232 7.43 -10.77 -7.28
C LEU A 232 8.07 -12.16 -7.14
N PHE A 233 7.33 -13.16 -6.64
CA PHE A 233 7.79 -14.55 -6.52
C PHE A 233 7.19 -15.50 -7.56
N THR A 234 6.50 -14.99 -8.58
CA THR A 234 5.93 -15.81 -9.66
C THR A 234 6.76 -15.78 -10.95
N GLY A 235 7.85 -15.01 -10.96
CA GLY A 235 8.63 -14.71 -12.16
C GLY A 235 8.11 -13.49 -12.94
N SER A 236 7.12 -12.77 -12.40
CA SER A 236 6.70 -11.49 -12.96
C SER A 236 7.78 -10.44 -12.77
N ASN A 237 7.99 -9.62 -13.80
CA ASN A 237 8.83 -8.44 -13.67
C ASN A 237 8.09 -7.34 -12.87
N TYR A 238 8.80 -6.29 -12.47
CA TYR A 238 8.23 -5.24 -11.63
C TYR A 238 7.09 -4.47 -12.31
N GLY A 239 7.18 -4.25 -13.63
CA GLY A 239 6.12 -3.60 -14.39
C GLY A 239 4.84 -4.44 -14.44
N GLU A 240 4.96 -5.74 -14.68
CA GLU A 240 3.84 -6.69 -14.66
C GLU A 240 3.20 -6.79 -13.27
N ALA A 241 4.03 -6.87 -12.21
CA ALA A 241 3.53 -6.87 -10.85
C ALA A 241 2.72 -5.59 -10.57
N TYR A 242 3.19 -4.44 -11.05
CA TYR A 242 2.46 -3.18 -10.96
C TYR A 242 1.12 -3.25 -11.70
N LEU A 243 1.16 -3.52 -13.02
CA LEU A 243 0.01 -3.48 -13.92
C LEU A 243 -1.07 -4.53 -13.59
N SER A 244 -0.72 -5.61 -12.90
CA SER A 244 -1.70 -6.64 -12.51
C SER A 244 -2.83 -6.14 -11.57
N GLN A 245 -2.65 -4.96 -10.96
CA GLN A 245 -3.55 -4.41 -9.94
C GLN A 245 -4.34 -3.19 -10.42
N THR A 246 -4.29 -2.87 -11.71
CA THR A 246 -4.89 -1.67 -12.32
C THR A 246 -5.29 -1.96 -13.76
N GLU A 247 -6.23 -1.18 -14.31
CA GLU A 247 -6.40 -1.18 -15.77
C GLU A 247 -5.30 -0.34 -16.40
N GLU A 248 -4.73 -0.82 -17.52
CA GLU A 248 -3.62 -0.13 -18.18
C GLU A 248 -4.02 1.26 -18.69
N GLU A 249 -5.29 1.43 -19.07
CA GLU A 249 -5.89 2.70 -19.52
C GLU A 249 -5.98 3.76 -18.41
N GLU A 250 -5.98 3.33 -17.15
CA GLU A 250 -5.99 4.20 -15.96
C GLU A 250 -4.57 4.57 -15.49
N VAL A 251 -3.53 4.10 -16.21
CA VAL A 251 -2.12 4.30 -15.84
C VAL A 251 -1.44 5.30 -16.76
N THR A 252 -0.96 6.39 -16.18
CA THR A 252 -0.01 7.27 -16.85
C THR A 252 1.40 6.69 -16.75
N LYS A 253 2.07 6.52 -17.90
CA LYS A 253 3.43 5.96 -18.00
C LYS A 253 4.42 7.01 -18.49
N LEU A 254 5.42 7.33 -17.68
CA LEU A 254 6.43 8.37 -17.94
C LEU A 254 7.85 7.86 -17.62
N SER A 255 8.85 8.67 -17.94
CA SER A 255 10.21 8.54 -17.41
C SER A 255 10.39 9.38 -16.14
N HIS A 256 11.16 8.87 -15.19
CA HIS A 256 11.54 9.62 -14.00
C HIS A 256 12.38 10.86 -14.41
N PRO A 257 12.10 12.07 -13.86
CA PRO A 257 12.71 13.31 -14.35
C PRO A 257 14.22 13.42 -14.09
N SER A 258 14.74 12.75 -13.06
CA SER A 258 16.15 12.83 -12.66
C SER A 258 16.89 11.49 -12.58
N GLN A 259 16.21 10.37 -12.88
CA GLN A 259 16.76 9.02 -12.73
C GLN A 259 16.46 8.21 -13.99
N SER A 260 17.34 7.27 -14.33
CA SER A 260 17.09 6.31 -15.42
C SER A 260 16.15 5.21 -14.93
N ALA A 261 14.86 5.56 -14.80
CA ALA A 261 13.80 4.69 -14.30
C ALA A 261 12.46 5.05 -14.96
N ALA A 262 11.56 4.08 -15.09
CA ALA A 262 10.17 4.36 -15.44
C ALA A 262 9.43 4.95 -14.22
N LEU A 263 8.40 5.75 -14.46
CA LEU A 263 7.50 6.31 -13.46
C LEU A 263 6.06 6.10 -13.93
N TYR A 264 5.33 5.24 -13.25
CA TYR A 264 3.93 4.90 -13.50
C TYR A 264 3.06 5.36 -12.33
N TYR A 265 1.88 5.89 -12.61
CA TYR A 265 0.86 6.12 -11.59
C TYR A 265 -0.54 5.90 -12.13
N HIS A 266 -1.41 5.45 -11.25
CA HIS A 266 -2.83 5.23 -11.49
C HIS A 266 -3.63 6.48 -11.15
N THR A 267 -4.66 6.77 -11.95
CA THR A 267 -5.55 7.93 -11.77
C THR A 267 -7.02 7.52 -11.90
N ARG A 268 -7.84 7.68 -10.84
CA ARG A 268 -9.28 7.34 -10.86
C ARG A 268 -10.16 8.33 -10.07
N PRO A 269 -11.38 8.67 -10.53
CA PRO A 269 -11.79 8.65 -11.93
C PRO A 269 -10.90 9.59 -12.76
N PRO A 270 -10.70 9.34 -14.06
CA PRO A 270 -10.02 10.29 -14.92
C PRO A 270 -10.90 11.53 -15.13
N GLU A 271 -10.58 12.61 -14.39
CA GLU A 271 -11.27 13.92 -14.36
C GLU A 271 -12.79 13.87 -14.02
N PRO A 272 -13.38 14.92 -13.40
CA PRO A 272 -12.74 16.15 -12.93
C PRO A 272 -12.04 16.02 -11.56
N ASP A 273 -12.20 14.91 -10.85
CA ASP A 273 -11.68 14.75 -9.48
C ASP A 273 -10.72 13.55 -9.38
N PRO A 274 -9.51 13.65 -9.94
CA PRO A 274 -8.56 12.55 -9.98
C PRO A 274 -8.06 12.14 -8.59
N ILE A 275 -7.93 10.82 -8.38
CA ILE A 275 -7.31 10.21 -7.21
C ILE A 275 -6.08 9.43 -7.66
N TYR A 276 -4.95 9.72 -7.01
CA TYR A 276 -3.64 9.11 -7.25
C TYR A 276 -3.25 8.31 -6.00
N ASP A 277 -3.43 7.01 -6.08
CA ASP A 277 -3.41 6.10 -4.94
C ASP A 277 -2.54 4.86 -5.17
N TYR A 278 -1.97 4.71 -6.38
CA TYR A 278 -0.98 3.70 -6.71
C TYR A 278 0.07 4.21 -7.69
N ALA A 279 1.34 3.93 -7.38
CA ALA A 279 2.46 4.33 -8.20
C ALA A 279 3.58 3.28 -8.19
N PHE A 280 4.34 3.25 -9.28
CA PHE A 280 5.58 2.50 -9.43
C PHE A 280 6.67 3.38 -10.02
N VAL A 281 7.89 3.25 -9.51
CA VAL A 281 9.08 3.85 -10.12
C VAL A 281 10.22 2.84 -10.13
N GLY A 282 10.85 2.59 -11.27
CA GLY A 282 11.98 1.66 -11.31
C GLY A 282 12.25 0.99 -12.65
N ALA A 283 12.96 -0.14 -12.59
CA ALA A 283 13.28 -0.99 -13.72
C ALA A 283 12.11 -1.96 -14.00
N VAL A 284 11.36 -1.68 -15.06
CA VAL A 284 10.10 -2.36 -15.41
C VAL A 284 10.32 -3.84 -15.75
N ASP A 285 11.45 -4.16 -16.35
CA ASP A 285 11.86 -5.47 -16.85
C ASP A 285 12.64 -6.29 -15.80
N TYR A 286 12.82 -5.75 -14.60
CA TYR A 286 13.57 -6.45 -13.56
C TYR A 286 12.70 -7.54 -12.92
N GLU A 287 13.25 -8.75 -12.85
CA GLU A 287 12.67 -9.89 -12.15
C GLU A 287 13.47 -10.22 -10.88
N LEU A 288 12.75 -10.57 -9.81
CA LEU A 288 13.38 -11.12 -8.63
C LEU A 288 14.01 -12.47 -8.98
N LYS A 289 15.27 -12.67 -8.59
CA LYS A 289 15.99 -13.93 -8.83
C LYS A 289 16.02 -14.77 -7.57
N SER A 290 15.79 -16.07 -7.73
CA SER A 290 16.05 -17.05 -6.66
C SER A 290 17.55 -17.10 -6.37
N PHE A 291 17.91 -17.08 -5.08
CA PHE A 291 19.24 -17.46 -4.66
C PHE A 291 19.26 -18.97 -4.48
N SER A 292 19.73 -19.71 -5.49
CA SER A 292 20.20 -21.06 -5.23
C SER A 292 21.40 -20.93 -4.29
N SER A 293 21.24 -21.33 -3.04
CA SER A 293 22.38 -21.68 -2.20
C SER A 293 23.18 -22.71 -2.98
N THR A 294 24.34 -22.30 -3.49
CA THR A 294 25.31 -23.18 -4.10
C THR A 294 25.57 -24.37 -3.18
N GLY A 295 25.18 -25.58 -3.63
CA GLY A 295 25.84 -26.81 -3.19
C GLY A 295 25.02 -27.92 -2.55
N VAL A 296 23.82 -28.28 -3.04
CA VAL A 296 23.41 -29.71 -3.05
C VAL A 296 22.58 -29.96 -4.31
N SER A 297 23.18 -30.66 -5.28
CA SER A 297 22.47 -31.18 -6.44
C SER A 297 21.64 -32.39 -6.01
N THR A 298 20.32 -32.23 -5.93
CA THR A 298 19.40 -33.37 -6.05
C THR A 298 18.73 -33.27 -7.41
N ASN A 299 19.20 -34.10 -8.34
CA ASN A 299 18.55 -34.32 -9.63
C ASN A 299 17.12 -34.83 -9.39
N VAL A 300 16.13 -33.94 -9.44
CA VAL A 300 14.72 -34.29 -9.60
C VAL A 300 14.25 -33.70 -10.93
N PRO A 301 13.79 -34.53 -11.89
CA PRO A 301 13.32 -34.04 -13.17
C PRO A 301 12.10 -33.11 -13.00
N PRO A 302 11.99 -32.02 -13.78
CA PRO A 302 10.85 -31.13 -13.70
C PRO A 302 9.56 -31.84 -14.16
N PRO A 303 8.41 -31.61 -13.49
CA PRO A 303 7.14 -32.15 -13.93
C PRO A 303 6.75 -31.56 -15.28
N GLN A 304 6.38 -32.42 -16.23
CA GLN A 304 5.93 -32.03 -17.56
C GLN A 304 4.67 -31.15 -17.49
N LYS A 305 4.76 -29.94 -18.05
CA LYS A 305 3.66 -28.99 -18.22
C LYS A 305 2.65 -29.54 -19.23
N ASN A 306 1.44 -29.88 -18.77
CA ASN A 306 0.29 -30.04 -19.66
C ASN A 306 -0.20 -28.66 -20.11
N VAL A 307 0.03 -28.34 -21.38
CA VAL A 307 -0.43 -27.10 -22.02
C VAL A 307 -1.92 -27.22 -22.33
N VAL A 308 -2.77 -26.55 -21.56
CA VAL A 308 -4.17 -26.33 -21.91
C VAL A 308 -4.26 -25.00 -22.67
N SER A 309 -4.89 -25.00 -23.84
CA SER A 309 -4.92 -23.85 -24.73
C SER A 309 -5.75 -22.68 -24.18
N ALA A 310 -5.12 -21.50 -24.11
CA ALA A 310 -5.63 -20.24 -23.57
C ALA A 310 -7.02 -19.76 -24.09
N PRO A 311 -7.50 -20.09 -25.31
CA PRO A 311 -8.81 -19.61 -25.78
C PRO A 311 -10.00 -20.22 -25.03
N ASN A 312 -9.88 -21.46 -24.56
CA ASN A 312 -11.00 -22.17 -23.93
C ASN A 312 -11.24 -21.74 -22.47
N GLN A 313 -10.18 -21.35 -21.77
CA GLN A 313 -10.26 -20.88 -20.38
C GLN A 313 -10.95 -19.50 -20.29
N LYS A 314 -10.66 -18.59 -21.24
CA LYS A 314 -11.34 -17.28 -21.31
C LYS A 314 -12.85 -17.41 -21.56
N ARG A 315 -13.28 -18.35 -22.42
CA ARG A 315 -14.71 -18.59 -22.69
C ARG A 315 -15.43 -19.20 -21.49
N PHE A 316 -14.77 -20.14 -20.79
CA PHE A 316 -15.32 -20.76 -19.59
C PHE A 316 -15.49 -19.75 -18.45
N ASN A 317 -14.44 -18.96 -18.20
CA ASN A 317 -14.47 -17.88 -17.21
C ASN A 317 -15.63 -16.93 -17.50
N ARG A 318 -15.85 -16.53 -18.76
CA ARG A 318 -16.98 -15.65 -19.14
C ARG A 318 -18.36 -16.23 -18.84
N ILE A 319 -18.57 -17.55 -19.00
CA ILE A 319 -19.85 -18.22 -18.73
C ILE A 319 -20.08 -18.36 -17.21
N LEU A 320 -19.02 -18.67 -16.46
CA LEU A 320 -19.08 -18.74 -15.00
C LEU A 320 -19.35 -17.36 -14.39
N PHE A 321 -18.74 -16.31 -14.94
CA PHE A 321 -18.95 -14.94 -14.48
C PHE A 321 -20.35 -14.39 -14.80
N SER A 322 -20.92 -14.70 -15.97
CA SER A 322 -22.28 -14.24 -16.30
C SER A 322 -23.38 -14.94 -15.49
N SER A 323 -23.20 -16.23 -15.17
CA SER A 323 -24.16 -17.01 -14.39
C SER A 323 -24.18 -16.63 -12.89
N LEU A 324 -23.03 -16.26 -12.32
CA LEU A 324 -22.94 -15.74 -10.96
C LEU A 324 -23.58 -14.36 -10.81
N TYR A 325 -23.51 -13.51 -11.85
CA TYR A 325 -24.09 -12.16 -11.83
C TYR A 325 -25.63 -12.17 -11.96
N SER A 326 -26.19 -13.17 -12.66
CA SER A 326 -27.65 -13.30 -12.81
C SER A 326 -28.33 -14.00 -11.62
N LYS A 327 -27.58 -14.37 -10.56
CA LYS A 327 -28.04 -15.25 -9.45
C LYS A 327 -28.71 -16.54 -9.96
N ASP A 328 -28.26 -17.05 -11.11
CA ASP A 328 -28.82 -18.27 -11.71
C ASP A 328 -27.96 -19.47 -11.31
N GLU A 329 -28.24 -20.00 -10.12
CA GLU A 329 -27.50 -21.13 -9.54
C GLU A 329 -27.55 -22.37 -10.43
N SER A 330 -28.64 -22.56 -11.19
CA SER A 330 -28.82 -23.72 -12.07
C SER A 330 -27.83 -23.72 -13.23
N LYS A 331 -27.56 -22.55 -13.84
CA LYS A 331 -26.54 -22.39 -14.89
C LYS A 331 -25.12 -22.52 -14.35
N SER A 332 -24.89 -22.03 -13.14
CA SER A 332 -23.59 -22.12 -12.46
C SER A 332 -23.21 -23.58 -12.20
N ILE A 333 -24.18 -24.39 -11.72
CA ILE A 333 -24.01 -25.83 -11.50
C ILE A 333 -23.85 -26.57 -12.83
N GLN A 334 -24.60 -26.23 -13.89
CA GLN A 334 -24.42 -26.82 -15.22
C GLN A 334 -23.03 -26.55 -15.81
N ALA A 335 -22.48 -25.34 -15.65
CA ALA A 335 -21.14 -25.00 -16.12
C ALA A 335 -20.04 -25.82 -15.41
N LEU A 336 -20.16 -25.98 -14.08
CA LEU A 336 -19.25 -26.79 -13.27
C LEU A 336 -19.35 -28.29 -13.58
N LEU A 337 -20.56 -28.78 -13.85
CA LEU A 337 -20.78 -30.18 -14.26
C LEU A 337 -20.23 -30.46 -15.66
N ALA A 338 -20.39 -29.52 -16.61
CA ALA A 338 -19.83 -29.64 -17.94
C ALA A 338 -18.29 -29.71 -17.92
N GLU A 339 -17.64 -28.98 -17.01
CA GLU A 339 -16.19 -29.06 -16.80
C GLU A 339 -15.79 -30.40 -16.20
N ARG A 340 -16.46 -30.86 -15.13
CA ARG A 340 -16.18 -32.17 -14.51
C ARG A 340 -16.35 -33.34 -15.47
N ILE A 341 -17.41 -33.34 -16.29
CA ILE A 341 -17.64 -34.37 -17.31
C ILE A 341 -16.55 -34.31 -18.38
N ARG A 342 -16.15 -33.12 -18.83
CA ARG A 342 -15.09 -32.96 -19.83
C ARG A 342 -13.73 -33.42 -19.29
N THR A 343 -13.36 -33.04 -18.07
CA THR A 343 -12.12 -33.50 -17.41
C THR A 343 -12.14 -35.02 -17.21
N TRP A 344 -13.29 -35.60 -16.89
CA TRP A 344 -13.46 -37.05 -16.78
C TRP A 344 -13.29 -37.75 -18.13
N ILE A 345 -13.91 -37.25 -19.21
CA ILE A 345 -13.76 -37.80 -20.57
C ILE A 345 -12.30 -37.71 -21.05
N THR A 346 -11.60 -36.60 -20.84
CA THR A 346 -10.18 -36.47 -21.23
C THR A 346 -9.29 -37.43 -20.42
N LYS A 347 -9.60 -37.65 -19.14
CA LYS A 347 -8.81 -38.50 -18.24
C LYS A 347 -9.08 -40.00 -18.45
N VAL A 348 -10.28 -40.37 -18.90
CA VAL A 348 -10.67 -41.76 -19.24
C VAL A 348 -10.28 -42.09 -20.69
N GLY A 349 -10.41 -41.16 -21.63
CA GLY A 349 -10.00 -41.34 -23.03
C GLY A 349 -8.49 -41.56 -23.19
N ASN A 350 -7.67 -40.86 -22.39
CA ASN A 350 -6.22 -41.08 -22.36
C ASN A 350 -5.79 -42.37 -21.61
N ARG A 351 -6.73 -43.16 -21.08
CA ARG A 351 -6.47 -44.49 -20.50
C ARG A 351 -6.93 -45.64 -21.39
N LEU A 352 -7.54 -45.36 -22.54
CA LEU A 352 -8.09 -46.36 -23.48
C LEU A 352 -7.47 -46.28 -24.88
N ILE A 353 -6.29 -45.67 -25.01
CA ILE A 353 -5.45 -45.70 -26.21
C ILE A 353 -4.07 -46.23 -25.83
#